data_AF-A0A6H1Z741-F1
#
_entry.id   AF-A0A6H1Z741-F1
#
_cell.length_a   1.000
_cell.length_b   1.000
_cell.length_c   1.000
_cell.angle_alpha   90.00
_cell.angle_beta   90.00
_cell.angle_gamma   90.00
#
_symmetry.space_group_name_H-M   'P 1'
#
loop_
_entity.id
_entity.type
_entity.pdbx_description
1 polymer ?
#
loop_
_entity_poly.entity_id
_entity_poly.type
_entity_poly.pdbx_seq_one_letter_code
_entity_poly.pdbx_strand_id
1 'polypeptide(L)'
;MDRRTYNKTTEKEFIGRKVKSIRALKNGLYRFPAGMVFTIQGKQGGFELLSDPCPHCGIQASVSKVEPQAVEFTDQETLWPALAAERI
;
A
#
# COMPACT_ATOMS: atom_id res chain seq x y z
N MET A 1 -1.63 4.96 8.44
CA MET A 1 -0.66 6.09 8.56
C MET A 1 -1.36 7.38 8.97
N ASP A 2 -0.70 8.28 9.72
CA ASP A 2 -1.27 9.60 10.07
C ASP A 2 -1.30 10.58 8.88
N ARG A 3 -2.26 11.51 8.89
CA ARG A 3 -2.47 12.50 7.82
C ARG A 3 -1.37 13.55 7.75
N ARG A 4 -0.67 13.88 8.84
CA ARG A 4 0.48 14.80 8.83
C ARG A 4 1.66 14.19 8.08
N THR A 5 1.95 12.92 8.32
CA THR A 5 3.01 12.18 7.60
C THR A 5 2.70 12.12 6.11
N TYR A 6 1.46 11.79 5.74
CA TYR A 6 1.00 11.81 4.35
C TYR A 6 1.27 13.15 3.66
N ASN A 7 0.94 14.27 4.32
CA ASN A 7 1.08 15.59 3.72
C ASN A 7 2.56 15.99 3.52
N LYS A 8 3.44 15.62 4.45
CA LYS A 8 4.87 15.95 4.40
C LYS A 8 5.65 15.12 3.38
N THR A 9 5.32 13.84 3.25
CA THR A 9 6.02 12.92 2.34
C THR A 9 5.60 13.18 0.89
N THR A 10 6.58 13.15 -0.01
CA THR A 10 6.34 13.41 -1.44
C THR A 10 5.70 12.19 -2.12
N GLU A 11 5.05 12.41 -3.26
CA GLU A 11 4.49 11.31 -4.05
C GLU A 11 5.56 10.28 -4.44
N LYS A 12 6.75 10.76 -4.85
CA LYS A 12 7.87 9.91 -5.29
C LYS A 12 8.33 8.93 -4.22
N GLU A 13 8.23 9.29 -2.95
CA GLU A 13 8.59 8.41 -1.82
C GLU A 13 7.53 7.34 -1.54
N PHE A 14 6.32 7.49 -2.07
CA PHE A 14 5.24 6.51 -1.90
C PHE A 14 5.10 5.58 -3.10
N ILE A 15 5.29 6.07 -4.32
CA ILE A 15 5.15 5.26 -5.54
C ILE A 15 6.01 4.00 -5.46
N GLY A 16 5.42 2.87 -5.82
CA GLY A 16 6.08 1.55 -5.82
C GLY A 16 6.04 0.83 -4.47
N ARG A 17 5.71 1.51 -3.37
CA ARG A 17 5.58 0.86 -2.06
C ARG A 17 4.34 -0.01 -2.00
N LYS A 18 4.45 -1.13 -1.30
CA LYS A 18 3.34 -2.05 -1.04
C LYS A 18 2.61 -1.67 0.25
N VAL A 19 1.28 -1.72 0.20
CA VAL A 19 0.40 -1.45 1.33
C VAL A 19 -0.68 -2.51 1.45
N LYS A 20 -1.10 -2.80 2.68
CA LYS A 20 -2.22 -3.66 3.01
C LYS A 20 -3.42 -2.81 3.40
N SER A 21 -4.60 -3.16 2.90
CA SER A 21 -5.84 -2.52 3.32
C SER A 21 -6.22 -2.97 4.74
N ILE A 22 -6.49 -2.01 5.62
CA ILE A 22 -6.97 -2.31 6.99
C ILE A 22 -8.49 -2.54 6.99
N ARG A 23 -9.18 -1.90 6.05
CA ARG A 23 -10.64 -1.97 5.89
C ARG A 23 -11.01 -2.30 4.46
N ALA A 24 -12.28 -2.65 4.25
CA ALA A 24 -12.80 -2.87 2.91
C ALA A 24 -12.66 -1.58 2.07
N LEU A 25 -12.12 -1.72 0.87
CA LEU A 25 -12.01 -0.63 -0.10
C LEU A 25 -13.07 -0.81 -1.18
N LYS A 26 -13.44 0.27 -1.85
CA LYS A 26 -14.36 0.21 -2.98
C LYS A 26 -13.94 1.19 -4.05
N ASN A 27 -14.11 0.79 -5.31
CA ASN A 27 -14.16 1.71 -6.43
C ASN A 27 -15.56 1.59 -7.08
N GLY A 28 -15.76 2.22 -8.24
CA GLY A 28 -17.05 2.17 -8.94
C GLY A 28 -17.45 0.79 -9.47
N LEU A 29 -16.51 -0.16 -9.54
CA LEU A 29 -16.69 -1.48 -10.17
C LEU A 29 -16.65 -2.64 -9.18
N TYR A 30 -15.80 -2.55 -8.16
CA TYR A 30 -15.42 -3.62 -7.27
C TYR A 30 -15.38 -3.17 -5.82
N ARG A 31 -15.68 -4.11 -4.92
CA ARG A 31 -15.42 -3.99 -3.48
C ARG A 31 -14.31 -4.96 -3.13
N PHE A 32 -13.26 -4.44 -2.51
CA PHE A 32 -12.12 -5.21 -2.07
C PHE A 32 -12.26 -5.49 -0.58
N PRO A 33 -12.11 -6.74 -0.12
CA PRO A 33 -12.06 -7.04 1.30
C PRO A 33 -10.87 -6.36 1.99
N ALA A 34 -10.98 -6.24 3.31
CA ALA A 34 -9.84 -5.85 4.13
C ALA A 34 -8.73 -6.91 4.02
N GLY A 35 -7.48 -6.47 4.16
CA GLY A 35 -6.30 -7.34 4.17
C GLY A 35 -5.67 -7.60 2.81
N MET A 36 -6.20 -7.02 1.73
CA MET A 36 -5.58 -7.12 0.40
C MET A 36 -4.35 -6.23 0.30
N VAL A 37 -3.37 -6.69 -0.47
CA VAL A 37 -2.13 -5.95 -0.74
C VAL A 37 -2.26 -5.21 -2.07
N PHE A 38 -1.77 -3.98 -2.10
CA PHE A 38 -1.76 -3.10 -3.26
C PHE A 38 -0.40 -2.41 -3.37
N THR A 39 -0.08 -1.96 -4.58
CA THR A 39 1.05 -1.07 -4.85
C THR A 39 0.55 0.37 -4.96
N ILE A 40 1.22 1.32 -4.32
CA ILE A 40 0.92 2.75 -4.51
C ILE A 40 1.43 3.20 -5.87
N GLN A 41 0.56 3.81 -6.67
CA GLN A 41 0.89 4.39 -7.98
C GLN A 41 0.95 5.92 -7.97
N GLY A 42 0.31 6.56 -6.99
CA GLY A 42 0.21 8.01 -6.97
C GLY A 42 -0.37 8.56 -5.68
N LYS A 43 -0.27 9.88 -5.54
CA LYS A 43 -0.69 10.66 -4.38
C LYS A 43 -1.46 11.90 -4.86
N GLN A 44 -2.78 11.77 -5.04
CA GLN A 44 -3.65 12.87 -5.46
C GLN A 44 -4.87 13.03 -4.55
N GLY A 45 -4.70 13.74 -3.43
CA GLY A 45 -5.77 13.91 -2.42
C GLY A 45 -6.16 12.62 -1.67
N GLY A 46 -5.39 11.56 -1.89
CA GLY A 46 -5.44 10.23 -1.28
C GLY A 46 -4.38 9.36 -1.95
N PHE A 47 -4.36 8.07 -1.63
CA PHE A 47 -3.54 7.11 -2.37
C PHE A 47 -4.28 6.58 -3.60
N GLU A 48 -3.53 6.45 -4.68
CA GLU A 48 -3.91 5.64 -5.82
C GLU A 48 -3.22 4.30 -5.70
N LEU A 49 -4.02 3.25 -5.61
CA LEU A 49 -3.57 1.90 -5.35
C LEU A 49 -3.88 1.01 -6.54
N LEU A 50 -2.97 0.10 -6.86
CA LEU A 50 -3.13 -0.92 -7.88
C LEU A 50 -2.98 -2.30 -7.25
N SER A 51 -3.94 -3.19 -7.50
CA SER A 51 -3.85 -4.57 -7.05
C SER A 51 -2.84 -5.35 -7.88
N ASP A 52 -2.29 -6.42 -7.29
CA ASP A 52 -1.62 -7.44 -8.07
C ASP A 52 -2.61 -8.10 -9.06
N PRO A 53 -2.11 -8.61 -10.21
CA PRO A 53 -2.96 -9.28 -11.19
C PRO A 53 -3.59 -10.54 -10.60
N CYS A 54 -4.87 -10.74 -10.87
CA CYS A 54 -5.56 -11.96 -10.45
C CYS A 54 -4.90 -13.19 -11.11
N PRO A 55 -4.50 -14.22 -10.36
CA PRO A 55 -3.85 -15.40 -10.92
C PRO A 55 -4.77 -16.21 -11.86
N HIS A 56 -6.09 -16.05 -11.75
CA HIS A 56 -7.06 -16.76 -12.58
C HIS A 56 -7.41 -16.05 -13.89
N CYS A 57 -7.51 -14.72 -13.88
CA CYS A 57 -8.01 -13.96 -15.04
C CYS A 57 -7.10 -12.79 -15.48
N GLY A 58 -6.00 -12.53 -14.79
CA GLY A 58 -5.05 -11.47 -15.10
C GLY A 58 -5.54 -10.04 -14.83
N ILE A 59 -6.81 -9.87 -14.42
CA ILE A 59 -7.38 -8.54 -14.17
C ILE A 59 -6.67 -7.87 -13.00
N GLN A 60 -6.27 -6.62 -13.21
CA GLN A 60 -5.81 -5.71 -12.18
C GLN A 60 -6.86 -4.65 -11.91
N ALA A 61 -7.02 -4.28 -10.65
CA ALA A 61 -7.96 -3.27 -10.25
C ALA A 61 -7.25 -2.09 -9.58
N SER A 62 -7.64 -0.89 -9.97
CA SER A 62 -7.16 0.35 -9.37
C SER A 62 -8.21 0.94 -8.44
N VAL A 63 -7.77 1.54 -7.34
CA VAL A 63 -8.62 2.30 -6.43
C VAL A 63 -7.94 3.61 -6.08
N SER A 64 -8.62 4.71 -6.37
CA SER A 64 -8.11 6.08 -6.16
C SER A 64 -8.74 6.72 -4.93
N LYS A 65 -8.13 7.81 -4.46
CA LYS A 65 -8.60 8.61 -3.30
C LYS A 65 -8.72 7.79 -2.01
N VAL A 66 -7.86 6.79 -1.82
CA VAL A 66 -7.83 6.00 -0.59
C VAL A 66 -7.24 6.83 0.54
N GLU A 67 -7.94 6.89 1.67
CA GLU A 67 -7.46 7.61 2.84
C GLU A 67 -6.19 6.95 3.41
N PRO A 68 -5.18 7.72 3.82
CA PRO A 68 -3.91 7.16 4.36
C PRO A 68 -4.06 6.32 5.63
N GLN A 69 -5.17 6.49 6.34
CA GLN A 69 -5.54 5.72 7.52
C GLN A 69 -6.18 4.38 7.18
N ALA A 70 -6.61 4.18 5.94
CA ALA A 70 -7.24 2.94 5.48
C ALA A 70 -6.23 1.85 5.09
N VAL A 71 -4.94 2.19 5.08
CA VAL A 71 -3.85 1.33 4.62
C VAL A 71 -2.65 1.38 5.55
N GLU A 72 -1.91 0.29 5.57
CA GLU A 72 -0.64 0.13 6.28
C GLU A 72 0.44 -0.32 5.29
N PHE A 73 1.66 0.19 5.43
CA PHE A 73 2.76 -0.29 4.60
C PHE A 73 3.09 -1.73 4.97
N THR A 74 3.14 -2.62 3.98
CA THR A 74 3.62 -3.99 4.17
C THR A 74 5.13 -4.05 4.20
N ASP A 75 5.78 -3.00 3.70
CA ASP A 75 7.19 -2.69 3.91
C ASP A 75 7.39 -2.20 5.36
N GLN A 76 7.02 -3.06 6.31
CA GLN A 76 7.77 -3.17 7.54
C GLN A 76 8.92 -4.10 7.19
N GLU A 77 9.89 -3.60 6.41
CA GLU A 77 11.21 -4.17 6.48
C GLU A 77 11.56 -4.13 7.96
N THR A 78 11.69 -5.32 8.55
CA THR A 78 12.38 -5.53 9.80
C THR A 78 13.53 -4.54 9.87
N LEU A 79 13.41 -3.54 10.74
CA LEU A 79 14.57 -2.94 11.40
C LEU A 79 15.21 -4.08 12.19
N TRP A 80 15.93 -4.96 11.49
CA TRP A 80 16.89 -5.87 12.07
C TRP A 80 18.14 -5.02 12.28
N PRO A 81 18.51 -4.63 13.51
CA PRO A 81 19.87 -4.19 13.71
C PRO A 81 20.76 -5.43 13.56
N ALA A 82 21.71 -5.40 12.63
CA ALA A 82 23.03 -6.01 12.79
C ALA A 82 23.12 -7.32 13.61
N LEU A 83 22.54 -8.44 13.13
CA LEU A 83 22.85 -9.79 13.66
C LEU A 83 23.16 -10.79 12.54
N ALA A 84 23.71 -10.30 11.42
CA ALA A 84 24.37 -11.12 10.41
C ALA A 84 25.92 -11.02 10.50
N ALA A 85 26.43 -10.55 11.63
CA ALA A 85 27.82 -10.73 12.03
C ALA A 85 27.81 -11.57 13.31
N GLU A 86 28.70 -12.56 13.40
CA GLU A 86 28.81 -13.54 14.49
C GLU A 86 27.87 -14.75 14.41
N ARG A 87 28.19 -15.63 13.45
CA ARG A 87 28.24 -17.06 13.77
C ARG A 87 29.28 -17.78 12.92
N ILE A 88 30.47 -17.83 13.50
CA ILE A 88 31.55 -18.85 13.44
C ILE A 88 31.96 -19.32 12.05
#